data_AF-A0A7R7RS80-F1
#
_entry.id   AF-A0A7R7RS80-F1
#
_cell.length_a   1.000
_cell.length_b   1.000
_cell.length_c   1.000
_cell.angle_alpha   90.00
_cell.angle_beta   90.00
_cell.angle_gamma   90.00
#
_symmetry.space_group_name_H-M   'P 1'
#
loop_
_entity.id
_entity.type
_entity.pdbx_description
1 polymer ?
#
loop_
_entity_poly.entity_id
_entity_poly.type
_entity_poly.pdbx_seq_one_letter_code
_entity_poly.pdbx_strand_id
1 'polypeptide(L)'
;MSGLAPQYVRAAAYVVGEEIRRRQQFGHPVPLSLRELEAALNCAMSAGEHRERLDLSTLRTTKQLAAEWRCTTRTVRRKAEAAGGQLIAGRWIFPEDT
;
A
#
# COMPACT_ATOMS: atom_id res chain seq x y z
N MET A 1 -29.12 -7.78 -2.89
CA MET A 1 -28.51 -6.59 -3.53
C MET A 1 -27.46 -7.08 -4.51
N SER A 2 -27.71 -6.93 -5.82
CA SER A 2 -26.75 -7.32 -6.85
C SER A 2 -25.58 -6.32 -6.83
N GLY A 3 -24.44 -6.73 -6.29
CA GLY A 3 -23.22 -5.93 -6.33
C GLY A 3 -22.72 -5.77 -7.78
N LEU A 4 -22.20 -4.59 -8.10
CA LEU A 4 -21.48 -4.37 -9.36
C LEU A 4 -20.30 -5.34 -9.44
N ALA A 5 -20.13 -5.99 -10.59
CA ALA A 5 -19.00 -6.89 -10.79
C ALA A 5 -17.66 -6.12 -10.71
N PRO A 6 -16.58 -6.73 -10.17
CA PRO A 6 -15.31 -6.03 -9.90
C PRO A 6 -14.71 -5.30 -11.11
N GLN A 7 -14.88 -5.84 -12.32
CA GLN A 7 -14.42 -5.21 -13.55
C GLN A 7 -15.09 -3.85 -13.82
N TYR A 8 -16.35 -3.68 -13.41
CA TYR A 8 -17.07 -2.42 -13.58
C TYR A 8 -16.63 -1.38 -12.55
N VAL A 9 -16.27 -1.82 -11.34
CA VAL A 9 -15.67 -0.94 -10.32
C VAL A 9 -14.31 -0.42 -10.80
N ARG A 10 -13.47 -1.28 -11.37
CA ARG A 10 -12.18 -0.88 -11.95
C ARG A 10 -12.35 0.07 -13.13
N ALA A 11 -13.30 -0.21 -14.03
CA ALA A 11 -13.60 0.68 -15.15
C ALA A 11 -14.09 2.06 -14.67
N ALA A 12 -14.95 2.09 -13.66
CA ALA A 12 -15.42 3.35 -13.06
C ALA A 12 -14.26 4.14 -12.44
N ALA A 13 -13.36 3.48 -11.70
CA ALA A 13 -12.20 4.13 -11.10
C ALA A 13 -11.28 4.75 -12.15
N TYR A 14 -11.04 4.01 -13.24
CA TYR A 14 -10.27 4.52 -14.37
C TYR A 14 -10.89 5.79 -14.97
N VAL A 15 -12.18 5.75 -15.31
CA VAL A 15 -12.89 6.89 -15.92
C VAL A 15 -12.89 8.12 -15.01
N VAL A 16 -13.14 7.93 -13.71
CA VAL A 16 -13.10 9.01 -12.72
C VAL A 16 -11.71 9.62 -12.62
N GLY A 17 -10.67 8.79 -12.55
CA GLY A 17 -9.28 9.25 -12.50
C GLY A 17 -8.86 10.03 -13.75
N GLU A 18 -9.29 9.60 -14.94
CA GLU A 18 -9.04 10.33 -16.19
C GLU A 18 -9.71 11.72 -16.20
N GLU A 19 -10.97 11.82 -15.77
CA GLU A 19 -11.67 13.10 -15.73
C GLU A 19 -11.05 14.07 -14.72
N ILE A 20 -10.62 13.58 -13.54
CA ILE A 20 -9.89 14.39 -12.56
C ILE A 20 -8.59 14.91 -13.18
N ARG A 21 -7.81 14.04 -13.82
CA ARG A 21 -6.54 14.41 -14.45
C ARG A 21 -6.75 15.42 -15.57
N ARG A 22 -7.77 15.21 -16.41
CA ARG A 22 -8.15 16.15 -17.48
C ARG A 22 -8.48 17.52 -16.91
N ARG A 23 -9.30 17.60 -15.86
CA ARG A 23 -9.64 18.87 -15.21
C ARG A 23 -8.42 19.57 -14.65
N GLN A 24 -7.53 18.84 -13.98
CA GLN A 24 -6.29 19.39 -13.45
C GLN A 24 -5.38 19.92 -14.57
N GLN A 25 -5.26 19.19 -15.68
CA GLN A 25 -4.44 19.59 -16.83
C GLN A 25 -4.92 20.91 -17.47
N PHE A 26 -6.23 21.11 -17.55
CA PHE A 26 -6.82 22.33 -18.14
C PHE A 26 -7.15 23.41 -17.09
N GLY A 27 -6.76 23.22 -15.83
CA GLY A 27 -7.01 24.19 -14.76
C GLY A 27 -8.49 24.32 -14.36
N HIS A 28 -9.33 23.35 -14.71
CA HIS A 28 -10.73 23.33 -14.31
C HIS A 28 -10.88 22.87 -12.85
N PRO A 29 -11.87 23.40 -12.12
CA PRO A 29 -12.18 22.92 -10.79
C PRO A 29 -12.62 21.45 -10.84
N VAL A 30 -12.12 20.66 -9.89
CA VAL A 30 -12.53 19.28 -9.65
C VAL A 30 -13.69 19.30 -8.65
N PRO A 31 -14.92 18.89 -9.04
CA PRO A 31 -16.05 18.86 -8.11
C PRO A 31 -15.79 17.95 -6.92
N LEU A 32 -16.30 18.32 -5.74
CA LEU A 32 -16.14 17.53 -4.52
C LEU A 32 -16.71 16.11 -4.69
N SER A 33 -17.88 15.99 -5.31
CA SER A 33 -18.52 14.70 -5.61
C SER A 33 -17.64 13.75 -6.42
N LEU A 34 -16.78 14.29 -7.30
CA LEU A 34 -15.86 13.48 -8.09
C LEU A 34 -14.71 12.94 -7.25
N ARG A 35 -14.22 13.73 -6.28
CA ARG A 35 -13.21 13.29 -5.30
C ARG A 35 -13.77 12.26 -4.33
N GLU A 36 -14.99 12.47 -3.87
CA GLU A 36 -15.69 11.51 -2.99
C GLU A 36 -15.91 10.17 -3.71
N LEU A 37 -16.29 10.22 -4.99
CA LEU A 37 -16.44 9.03 -5.82
C LEU A 37 -15.11 8.30 -6.04
N GLU A 38 -14.03 9.03 -6.36
CA GLU A 38 -12.68 8.46 -6.48
C GLU A 38 -12.25 7.74 -5.18
N ALA A 39 -12.46 8.37 -4.04
CA ALA A 39 -12.15 7.78 -2.74
C ALA A 39 -12.97 6.50 -2.49
N ALA A 40 -14.28 6.53 -2.76
CA ALA A 40 -15.15 5.36 -2.59
C ALA A 40 -14.73 4.19 -3.49
N LEU A 41 -14.36 4.47 -4.75
CA LEU A 41 -13.90 3.45 -5.70
C LEU A 41 -12.54 2.86 -5.29
N ASN A 42 -11.60 3.69 -4.82
CA ASN A 42 -10.32 3.22 -4.30
C ASN A 42 -10.47 2.32 -3.07
N CYS A 43 -11.40 2.66 -2.17
CA CYS A 43 -11.76 1.79 -1.04
C CYS A 43 -12.34 0.45 -1.51
N ALA A 44 -13.25 0.48 -2.47
CA ALA A 44 -13.90 -0.73 -3.00
C ALA A 44 -12.88 -1.66 -3.70
N MET A 45 -11.92 -1.10 -4.45
CA MET A 45 -10.85 -1.88 -5.07
C MET A 45 -9.87 -2.45 -4.03
N SER A 46 -9.48 -1.64 -3.03
CA SER A 46 -8.58 -2.08 -1.95
C SER A 46 -9.17 -3.23 -1.12
N ALA A 47 -10.49 -3.21 -0.87
CA ALA A 47 -11.19 -4.27 -0.15
C ALA A 47 -11.19 -5.62 -0.90
N GLY A 48 -11.05 -5.62 -2.22
CA GLY A 48 -11.01 -6.83 -3.05
C GLY A 48 -9.62 -7.44 -3.23
N GLU A 49 -8.56 -6.67 -2.99
CA GLU A 49 -7.18 -7.03 -3.33
C GLU A 49 -6.27 -7.37 -2.13
N HIS A 50 -6.76 -7.20 -0.90
CA HIS A 50 -6.09 -7.75 0.31
C HIS A 50 -6.34 -9.27 0.43
N ARG A 51 -5.78 -10.05 -0.49
CA ARG A 51 -5.88 -11.53 -0.47
C ARG A 51 -4.75 -12.26 0.24
N GLU A 52 -3.68 -11.57 0.65
CA GLU A 52 -2.69 -12.17 1.54
C GLU A 52 -2.68 -11.41 2.86
N ARG A 53 -3.35 -12.01 3.86
CA ARG A 53 -3.13 -11.65 5.25
C ARG A 53 -1.68 -12.07 5.57
N LEU A 54 -0.73 -11.17 5.39
CA LEU A 54 0.62 -11.36 5.87
C LEU A 54 0.54 -11.65 7.36
N ASP A 55 0.98 -12.83 7.76
CA ASP A 55 1.05 -13.17 9.17
C ASP A 55 2.16 -12.30 9.78
N LEU A 56 1.76 -11.22 10.44
CA LEU A 56 2.70 -10.29 11.06
C LEU A 56 3.47 -10.95 12.21
N SER A 57 3.05 -12.13 12.70
CA SER A 57 3.79 -12.87 13.71
C SER A 57 5.08 -13.50 13.20
N THR A 58 5.20 -13.74 11.88
CA THR A 58 6.38 -14.31 11.24
C THR A 58 7.35 -13.24 10.73
N LEU A 59 7.13 -11.96 11.07
CA LEU A 59 7.93 -10.84 10.57
C LEU A 59 8.71 -10.17 11.70
N ARG A 60 10.01 -10.00 11.47
CA ARG A 60 10.94 -9.36 12.41
C ARG A 60 11.17 -7.91 12.05
N THR A 61 11.16 -7.03 13.04
CA THR A 61 11.49 -5.61 12.90
C THR A 61 12.99 -5.38 13.09
N THR A 62 13.48 -4.23 12.62
CA THR A 62 14.86 -3.80 12.88
C THR A 62 15.23 -3.81 14.37
N LYS A 63 14.28 -3.54 15.26
CA LYS A 63 14.52 -3.51 16.71
C LYS A 63 14.69 -4.91 17.30
N GLN A 64 13.89 -5.88 16.84
CA GLN A 64 14.00 -7.28 17.25
C GLN A 64 15.34 -7.88 16.80
N LEU A 65 15.69 -7.70 15.53
CA LEU A 65 16.98 -8.14 14.98
C LEU A 65 18.18 -7.46 15.63
N ALA A 66 18.08 -6.17 15.96
CA ALA A 66 19.15 -5.47 16.67
C ALA A 66 19.42 -6.07 18.06
N ALA A 67 18.36 -6.45 18.78
CA ALA A 67 18.49 -7.09 20.08
C ALA A 67 19.12 -8.49 19.97
N GLU A 68 18.71 -9.26 18.97
CA GLU A 68 19.21 -10.61 18.72
C GLU A 68 20.66 -10.65 18.25
N TRP A 69 21.00 -9.83 17.26
CA TRP A 69 22.36 -9.70 16.74
C TRP A 69 23.28 -8.87 17.66
N ARG A 70 22.75 -8.40 18.80
CA ARG A 70 23.43 -7.54 19.78
C ARG A 70 24.15 -6.37 19.12
N CYS A 71 23.46 -5.71 18.19
CA CYS A 71 24.02 -4.60 17.43
C CYS A 71 23.06 -3.41 17.38
N THR A 72 23.51 -2.28 16.83
CA THR A 72 22.66 -1.10 16.71
C THR A 72 21.64 -1.28 15.58
N THR A 73 20.47 -0.65 15.72
CA THR A 73 19.46 -0.60 14.64
C THR A 73 20.01 -0.01 13.34
N ARG A 74 20.98 0.93 13.44
CA ARG A 74 21.69 1.48 12.29
C ARG A 74 22.49 0.40 11.55
N THR A 75 23.15 -0.51 12.27
CA THR A 75 23.89 -1.63 11.69
C THR A 75 22.97 -2.59 10.96
N VAL A 76 21.81 -2.92 11.55
CA VAL A 76 20.78 -3.76 10.92
C VAL A 76 20.27 -3.12 9.63
N ARG A 77 19.92 -1.83 9.66
CA ARG A 77 19.48 -1.08 8.46
C ARG A 77 20.52 -1.07 7.35
N ARG A 78 21.81 -0.91 7.69
CA ARG A 78 22.91 -0.90 6.71
C ARG A 78 23.10 -2.26 6.04
N LYS A 79 22.73 -3.35 6.73
CA LYS A 79 22.80 -4.73 6.21
C LYS A 79 21.44 -5.26 5.75
N ALA A 80 20.41 -4.41 5.69
CA ALA A 80 19.03 -4.88 5.58
C ALA A 80 18.78 -5.64 4.28
N GLU A 81 19.24 -5.12 3.14
CA GLU A 81 19.11 -5.78 1.84
C GLU A 81 19.85 -7.12 1.80
N ALA A 82 21.09 -7.15 2.32
CA ALA A 82 21.89 -8.38 2.37
C ALA A 82 21.28 -9.46 3.29
N ALA A 83 20.46 -9.03 4.26
CA ALA A 83 19.75 -9.89 5.19
C ALA A 83 18.33 -10.27 4.70
N GLY A 84 17.97 -9.97 3.44
CA GLY A 84 16.64 -10.27 2.92
C GLY A 84 15.52 -9.38 3.45
N GLY A 85 15.86 -8.25 4.06
CA GLY A 85 14.90 -7.26 4.54
C GLY A 85 14.21 -6.54 3.38
N GLN A 86 12.93 -6.20 3.58
CA GLN A 86 12.12 -5.43 2.65
C GLN A 86 11.70 -4.10 3.27
N LEU A 87 11.75 -3.03 2.47
CA LEU A 87 11.28 -1.70 2.90
C LEU A 87 9.80 -1.54 2.59
N ILE A 88 8.96 -1.50 3.62
CA ILE A 88 7.50 -1.34 3.52
C ILE A 88 7.09 -0.08 4.28
N ALA A 89 6.48 0.89 3.59
CA ALA A 89 6.04 2.17 4.16
C ALA A 89 7.12 2.89 5.01
N GLY A 90 8.37 2.86 4.55
CA GLY A 90 9.51 3.48 5.24
C GLY A 90 10.06 2.70 6.44
N ARG A 91 9.63 1.45 6.63
CA ARG A 91 10.12 0.55 7.70
C ARG A 91 10.73 -0.70 7.12
N TRP A 92 11.89 -1.11 7.64
CA TRP A 92 12.52 -2.39 7.28
C TRP A 92 11.84 -3.52 8.05
N ILE A 93 11.34 -4.49 7.30
CA ILE A 93 10.70 -5.71 7.78
C ILE A 93 11.51 -6.90 7.26
N PHE A 94 11.71 -7.91 8.09
CA PHE A 94 12.55 -9.06 7.81
C PHE A 94 11.76 -10.35 7.95
N PRO A 95 12.06 -11.38 7.14
CA PRO A 95 11.58 -12.74 7.35
C PRO A 95 11.92 -13.29 8.75
N GLU A 96 11.20 -14.31 9.22
CA GLU A 96 11.47 -14.97 10.50
C GLU A 96 12.87 -15.59 10.55
N ASP A 97 13.33 -16.17 9.44
CA ASP A 97 14.61 -16.89 9.33
C ASP A 97 15.85 -15.98 9.20
N THR A 98 15.67 -14.67 9.35
CA THR A 98 16.77 -13.68 9.31
C THR A 98 17.49 -13.57 10.64
#